data_AF-A0A0G4LFG5-F1
#
_entry.id   AF-A0A0G4LFG5-F1
#
_cell.length_a   1.000
_cell.length_b   1.000
_cell.length_c   1.000
_cell.angle_alpha   90.00
_cell.angle_beta   90.00
_cell.angle_gamma   90.00
#
_symmetry.space_group_name_H-M   'P 1'
#
loop_
_entity.id
_entity.type
_entity.pdbx_description
1 polymer ?
#
loop_
_entity_poly.entity_id
_entity_poly.type
_entity_poly.pdbx_seq_one_letter_code
_entity_poly.pdbx_strand_id
1 'polypeptide(L)'
;MRAFAIATGLLSLVSAAVASSDKTSKVDTTTFQPPPVFKNANLVHIISLEKNYVKEQINVLIENVDKEPQSEYYLPFTADQMSRLGGFEVKDRKNDEAGPFTVELVEVDPSSDLQYFRINLPAPLKAGGQQTLGISYYSLKSYTPLPAAISQEEQQYLVYDFSVYCPSAYPTTKQKTELKSHSANIPDYTKLPGTGDVAELPKKDGAKLTYGPFDAKPAGAVSPASVRFEFTKPVSHVSNLDRDIEVSHWGGNVAFEERYTLGPYPY
;
A
#
# COMPACT_ATOMS: atom_id res chain seq x y z
N MET A 1 -70.49 -3.74 24.21
CA MET A 1 -69.59 -4.23 23.14
C MET A 1 -68.16 -4.18 23.65
N ARG A 2 -67.48 -5.33 23.60
CA ARG A 2 -66.02 -5.56 23.71
C ARG A 2 -65.32 -5.15 25.01
N ALA A 3 -64.99 -6.16 25.83
CA ALA A 3 -63.96 -6.10 26.86
C ALA A 3 -63.07 -7.34 26.76
N PHE A 4 -61.79 -7.11 27.02
CA PHE A 4 -60.62 -7.98 26.85
C PHE A 4 -60.64 -9.23 27.75
N ALA A 5 -59.99 -10.31 27.28
CA ALA A 5 -59.31 -11.24 28.18
C ALA A 5 -58.05 -11.81 27.51
N ILE A 6 -56.96 -11.68 28.26
CA ILE A 6 -55.56 -11.98 27.97
C ILE A 6 -55.32 -13.47 28.19
N ALA A 7 -54.65 -14.16 27.27
CA ALA A 7 -54.16 -15.52 27.46
C ALA A 7 -52.64 -15.51 27.61
N THR A 8 -52.17 -15.82 28.82
CA THR A 8 -50.76 -15.96 29.19
C THR A 8 -50.33 -17.41 28.89
N GLY A 9 -49.39 -17.59 27.97
CA GLY A 9 -48.78 -18.88 27.68
C GLY A 9 -47.34 -18.95 28.18
N LEU A 10 -47.12 -19.69 29.27
CA LEU A 10 -45.78 -20.13 29.70
C LEU A 10 -45.21 -21.08 28.63
N LEU A 11 -43.99 -20.82 28.14
CA LEU A 11 -43.18 -21.85 27.49
C LEU A 11 -41.89 -22.09 28.28
N SER A 12 -41.74 -23.36 28.67
CA SER A 12 -40.63 -23.97 29.37
C SER A 12 -39.36 -24.04 28.51
N LEU A 13 -38.23 -23.68 29.11
CA LEU A 13 -36.88 -23.87 28.57
C LEU A 13 -36.47 -25.35 28.71
N VAL A 14 -36.16 -26.01 27.60
CA VAL A 14 -35.44 -27.30 27.57
C VAL A 14 -34.06 -27.05 26.97
N SER A 15 -33.02 -27.17 27.80
CA SER A 15 -31.62 -27.10 27.38
C SER A 15 -31.20 -28.46 26.80
N ALA A 16 -30.84 -28.50 25.52
CA ALA A 16 -30.13 -29.62 24.92
C ALA A 16 -28.63 -29.33 24.97
N ALA A 17 -27.90 -30.10 25.78
CA ALA A 17 -26.44 -30.11 25.78
C ALA A 17 -25.93 -30.92 24.58
N VAL A 18 -25.28 -30.25 23.64
CA VAL A 18 -24.51 -30.89 22.57
C VAL A 18 -23.06 -31.01 23.02
N ALA A 19 -22.60 -32.25 23.17
CA ALA A 19 -21.22 -32.59 23.45
C ALA A 19 -20.35 -32.34 22.22
N SER A 20 -19.39 -31.43 22.31
CA SER A 20 -18.36 -31.23 21.29
C SER A 20 -17.31 -32.35 21.41
N SER A 21 -17.18 -33.12 20.33
CA SER A 21 -16.05 -34.02 20.10
C SER A 21 -14.84 -33.17 19.72
N ASP A 22 -13.84 -33.10 20.60
CA ASP A 22 -12.51 -32.57 20.29
C ASP A 22 -11.86 -33.40 19.18
N LYS A 23 -11.96 -32.90 17.94
CA LYS A 23 -11.02 -33.23 16.88
C LYS A 23 -9.99 -32.13 16.87
N THR A 24 -8.84 -32.42 17.46
CA THR A 24 -7.63 -31.61 17.33
C THR A 24 -7.21 -31.60 15.86
N SER A 25 -7.76 -30.66 15.10
CA SER A 25 -7.24 -30.30 13.80
C SER A 25 -5.84 -29.77 14.03
N LYS A 26 -4.83 -30.52 13.56
CA LYS A 26 -3.49 -29.96 13.37
C LYS A 26 -3.67 -28.74 12.47
N VAL A 27 -3.48 -27.56 13.04
CA VAL A 27 -3.39 -26.32 12.27
C VAL A 27 -2.05 -26.40 11.57
N ASP A 28 -2.04 -26.88 10.33
CA ASP A 28 -0.95 -26.60 9.42
C ASP A 28 -1.05 -25.11 9.08
N THR A 29 -0.43 -24.26 9.91
CA THR A 29 -0.19 -22.83 9.63
C THR A 29 0.84 -22.74 8.51
N THR A 30 0.47 -23.13 7.30
CA THR A 30 1.31 -22.86 6.13
C THR A 30 1.21 -21.38 5.81
N THR A 31 2.23 -20.62 6.20
CA THR A 31 2.43 -19.24 5.74
C THR A 31 2.30 -19.21 4.22
N PHE A 32 1.30 -18.49 3.71
CA PHE A 32 1.08 -18.39 2.27
C PHE A 32 2.32 -17.79 1.60
N GLN A 33 2.83 -18.49 0.58
CA GLN A 33 3.92 -18.01 -0.25
C GLN A 33 3.44 -17.94 -1.70
N PRO A 34 3.54 -16.77 -2.37
CA PRO A 34 3.20 -16.64 -3.77
C PRO A 34 3.96 -17.65 -4.64
N PRO A 35 3.29 -18.30 -5.61
CA PRO A 35 3.96 -19.20 -6.54
C PRO A 35 5.10 -18.47 -7.28
N PRO A 36 6.30 -19.06 -7.42
CA PRO A 36 7.45 -18.40 -8.05
C PRO A 36 7.37 -18.45 -9.58
N VAL A 37 6.25 -17.99 -10.14
CA VAL A 37 5.89 -18.14 -11.55
C VAL A 37 6.20 -16.90 -12.41
N PHE A 38 6.56 -15.78 -11.78
CA PHE A 38 6.97 -14.56 -12.45
C PHE A 38 8.41 -14.16 -12.11
N LYS A 39 9.02 -13.40 -13.02
CA LYS A 39 10.18 -12.53 -12.73
C LYS A 39 9.88 -11.11 -13.18
N ASN A 40 10.46 -10.13 -12.50
CA ASN A 40 10.38 -8.72 -12.89
C ASN A 40 11.58 -8.37 -13.78
N ALA A 41 11.36 -8.21 -15.08
CA ALA A 41 12.42 -7.95 -16.05
C ALA A 41 13.00 -6.53 -15.91
N ASN A 42 12.14 -5.54 -15.70
CA ASN A 42 12.52 -4.15 -15.48
C ASN A 42 11.51 -3.50 -14.53
N LEU A 43 12.00 -2.79 -13.51
CA LEU A 43 11.19 -2.16 -12.49
C LEU A 43 11.66 -0.72 -12.24
N VAL A 44 10.73 0.23 -12.29
CA VAL A 44 10.96 1.61 -11.86
C VAL A 44 10.00 1.92 -10.72
N HIS A 45 10.55 2.06 -9.53
CA HIS A 45 9.83 2.46 -8.32
C HIS A 45 9.94 3.96 -8.14
N ILE A 46 8.80 4.65 -8.06
CA ILE A 46 8.74 6.10 -7.89
C ILE A 46 8.06 6.39 -6.56
N ILE A 47 8.76 7.08 -5.68
CA ILE A 47 8.28 7.52 -4.38
C ILE A 47 8.11 9.04 -4.45
N SER A 48 6.88 9.54 -4.46
CA SER A 48 6.59 10.98 -4.40
C SER A 48 6.26 11.40 -2.98
N LEU A 49 7.06 12.35 -2.48
CA LEU A 49 6.95 13.01 -1.17
C LEU A 49 6.42 14.44 -1.30
N GLU A 50 5.77 14.76 -2.42
CA GLU A 50 5.35 16.13 -2.75
C GLU A 50 4.09 16.57 -1.98
N LYS A 51 3.44 15.65 -1.26
CA LYS A 51 2.23 15.84 -0.47
C LYS A 51 2.43 15.33 0.96
N ASN A 52 1.47 15.61 1.84
CA ASN A 52 1.45 15.17 3.25
C ASN A 52 1.19 13.65 3.42
N TYR A 53 1.19 12.90 2.33
CA TYR A 53 1.18 11.45 2.26
C TYR A 53 2.15 11.02 1.16
N VAL A 54 2.64 9.79 1.22
CA VAL A 54 3.55 9.26 0.20
C VAL A 54 2.72 8.63 -0.91
N LYS A 55 3.00 8.98 -2.16
CA LYS A 55 2.46 8.26 -3.32
C LYS A 55 3.56 7.38 -3.88
N GLU A 56 3.36 6.07 -3.87
CA GLU A 56 4.25 5.14 -4.53
C GLU A 56 3.67 4.69 -5.87
N GLN A 57 4.53 4.59 -6.87
CA GLN A 57 4.19 4.06 -8.18
C GLN A 57 5.24 3.04 -8.60
N ILE A 58 4.83 1.80 -8.83
CA ILE A 58 5.70 0.74 -9.30
C ILE A 58 5.35 0.48 -10.76
N ASN A 59 6.30 0.76 -11.64
CA ASN A 59 6.20 0.46 -13.06
C ASN A 59 7.04 -0.77 -13.34
N VAL A 60 6.38 -1.91 -13.54
CA VAL A 60 7.07 -3.20 -13.67
C VAL A 60 6.69 -3.89 -14.97
N LEU A 61 7.69 -4.48 -15.62
CA LEU A 61 7.51 -5.43 -16.72
C LEU A 61 7.65 -6.84 -16.14
N ILE A 62 6.52 -7.54 -16.00
CA ILE A 62 6.49 -8.92 -15.52
C ILE A 62 6.67 -9.88 -16.70
N GLU A 63 7.33 -11.01 -16.46
CA GLU A 63 7.49 -12.11 -17.42
C GLU A 63 7.09 -13.42 -16.75
N ASN A 64 6.21 -14.19 -17.40
CA ASN A 64 5.85 -15.53 -16.94
C ASN A 64 7.02 -16.49 -17.24
N VAL A 65 7.60 -17.05 -16.18
CA VAL A 65 8.72 -18.03 -16.28
C VAL A 65 8.24 -19.47 -16.16
N ASP A 66 6.96 -19.68 -15.87
CA ASP A 66 6.34 -20.99 -15.82
C ASP A 66 5.92 -21.46 -17.22
N LYS A 67 5.66 -22.77 -17.36
CA LYS A 67 5.15 -23.40 -18.58
C LYS A 67 3.66 -23.18 -18.77
N GLU A 68 2.93 -23.05 -17.67
CA GLU A 68 1.49 -22.82 -17.67
C GLU A 68 1.16 -21.33 -17.77
N PRO A 69 0.01 -20.95 -18.36
CA PRO A 69 -0.47 -19.58 -18.33
C PRO A 69 -0.78 -19.11 -16.90
N GLN A 70 -0.35 -17.90 -16.55
CA GLN A 70 -0.49 -17.35 -15.19
C GLN A 70 -1.33 -16.09 -15.18
N SER A 71 -2.24 -15.95 -14.21
CA SER A 71 -3.20 -14.84 -14.13
C SER A 71 -3.08 -13.98 -12.86
N GLU A 72 -2.27 -14.39 -11.89
CA GLU A 72 -2.24 -13.76 -10.56
C GLU A 72 -0.84 -13.28 -10.20
N TYR A 73 -0.68 -11.98 -9.97
CA TYR A 73 0.57 -11.38 -9.52
C TYR A 73 0.41 -10.87 -8.09
N TYR A 74 1.42 -11.06 -7.24
CA TYR A 74 1.34 -10.71 -5.82
C TYR A 74 2.32 -9.59 -5.45
N LEU A 75 1.84 -8.58 -4.71
CA LEU A 75 2.66 -7.50 -4.16
C LEU A 75 2.67 -7.56 -2.62
N PRO A 76 3.84 -7.69 -1.96
CA PRO A 76 3.93 -7.86 -0.51
C PRO A 76 3.90 -6.53 0.26
N PHE A 77 3.32 -6.58 1.46
CA PHE A 77 3.31 -5.51 2.45
C PHE A 77 3.45 -6.10 3.86
N THR A 78 4.07 -5.35 4.77
CA THR A 78 4.00 -5.68 6.20
C THR A 78 2.62 -5.33 6.77
N ALA A 79 2.23 -5.95 7.90
CA ALA A 79 0.96 -5.63 8.56
C ALA A 79 0.87 -4.15 8.94
N ASP A 80 2.00 -3.57 9.36
CA ASP A 80 2.16 -2.15 9.67
C ASP A 80 1.89 -1.27 8.44
N GLN A 81 2.51 -1.58 7.29
CA GLN A 81 2.25 -0.87 6.04
C GLN A 81 0.79 -0.99 5.61
N MET A 82 0.22 -2.20 5.65
CA MET A 82 -1.18 -2.47 5.29
C MET A 82 -2.17 -1.60 6.08
N SER A 83 -1.94 -1.42 7.38
CA SER A 83 -2.79 -0.59 8.23
C SER A 83 -2.83 0.90 7.84
N ARG A 84 -1.87 1.33 7.03
CA ARG A 84 -1.72 2.73 6.58
C ARG A 84 -1.87 2.92 5.08
N LEU A 85 -2.15 1.87 4.32
CA LEU A 85 -2.41 2.02 2.90
C LEU A 85 -3.74 2.73 2.68
N GLY A 86 -3.70 3.81 1.91
CA GLY A 86 -4.88 4.45 1.35
C GLY A 86 -4.84 4.29 -0.15
N GLY A 87 -5.94 3.82 -0.76
CA GLY A 87 -6.05 3.62 -2.21
C GLY A 87 -5.04 2.61 -2.79
N PHE A 88 -5.52 1.72 -3.64
CA PHE A 88 -4.65 0.80 -4.37
C PHE A 88 -5.22 0.60 -5.76
N GLU A 89 -4.43 0.91 -6.78
CA GLU A 89 -4.85 0.80 -8.18
C GLU A 89 -3.75 0.14 -8.99
N VAL A 90 -4.15 -0.74 -9.89
CA VAL A 90 -3.27 -1.35 -10.88
C VAL A 90 -3.89 -1.18 -12.24
N LYS A 91 -3.08 -0.83 -13.23
CA LYS A 91 -3.49 -0.75 -14.63
C LYS A 91 -2.40 -1.22 -15.55
N ASP A 92 -2.74 -1.45 -16.82
CA ASP A 92 -1.71 -1.62 -17.83
C ASP A 92 -1.03 -0.27 -18.11
N ARG A 93 0.29 -0.21 -17.89
CA ARG A 93 1.07 1.01 -18.13
C ARG A 93 1.15 1.40 -19.61
N LYS A 94 0.97 0.45 -20.53
CA LYS A 94 1.03 0.68 -21.99
C LYS A 94 -0.35 0.80 -22.63
N ASN A 95 -1.42 0.45 -21.92
CA ASN A 95 -2.77 0.47 -22.44
C ASN A 95 -3.74 1.09 -21.42
N ASP A 96 -3.86 2.42 -21.46
CA ASP A 96 -4.75 3.15 -20.55
C ASP A 96 -6.25 2.86 -20.80
N GLU A 97 -6.62 2.35 -21.98
CA GLU A 97 -8.01 1.98 -22.31
C GLU A 97 -8.45 0.64 -21.69
N ALA A 98 -7.50 -0.18 -21.21
CA ALA A 98 -7.80 -1.48 -20.59
C ALA A 98 -8.51 -1.38 -19.23
N GLY A 99 -8.59 -0.18 -18.65
CA GLY A 99 -9.15 0.05 -17.31
C GLY A 99 -8.28 -0.52 -16.18
N PRO A 100 -8.73 -0.36 -14.92
CA PRO A 100 -8.03 -0.90 -13.76
C PRO A 100 -8.19 -2.42 -13.66
N PHE A 101 -7.15 -3.07 -13.16
CA PHE A 101 -7.15 -4.51 -12.89
C PHE A 101 -7.90 -4.78 -11.59
N THR A 102 -8.44 -5.99 -11.45
CA THR A 102 -9.07 -6.41 -10.19
C THR A 102 -7.99 -6.73 -9.16
N VAL A 103 -8.12 -6.19 -7.96
CA VAL A 103 -7.18 -6.37 -6.86
C VAL A 103 -7.91 -6.85 -5.63
N GLU A 104 -7.37 -7.86 -4.97
CA GLU A 104 -7.93 -8.46 -3.78
C GLU A 104 -6.86 -8.58 -2.70
N LEU A 105 -7.24 -8.35 -1.44
CA LEU A 105 -6.37 -8.65 -0.32
C LEU A 105 -6.33 -10.15 -0.10
N VAL A 106 -5.13 -10.72 -0.07
CA VAL A 106 -4.93 -12.10 0.39
C VAL A 106 -4.84 -12.03 1.90
N GLU A 107 -5.91 -12.43 2.58
CA GLU A 107 -5.86 -12.65 4.02
C GLU A 107 -4.96 -13.86 4.29
N VAL A 108 -3.69 -13.57 4.59
CA VAL A 108 -2.74 -14.56 5.08
C VAL A 108 -3.01 -14.79 6.57
N ASP A 109 -2.65 -16.00 7.03
CA ASP A 109 -2.52 -16.38 8.43
C ASP A 109 -2.30 -15.17 9.38
N PRO A 110 -3.15 -14.97 10.41
CA PRO A 110 -3.03 -13.88 11.38
C PRO A 110 -1.66 -13.78 12.07
N SER A 111 -0.85 -14.84 12.02
CA SER A 111 0.50 -14.89 12.58
C SER A 111 1.61 -14.39 11.63
N SER A 112 1.33 -14.18 10.33
CA SER A 112 2.29 -13.68 9.35
C SER A 112 2.35 -12.16 9.36
N ASP A 113 3.56 -11.59 9.50
CA ASP A 113 3.78 -10.15 9.33
C ASP A 113 3.61 -9.70 7.87
N LEU A 114 3.82 -10.62 6.91
CA LEU A 114 3.66 -10.32 5.50
C LEU A 114 2.25 -10.64 5.00
N GLN A 115 1.63 -9.65 4.36
CA GLN A 115 0.37 -9.73 3.65
C GLN A 115 0.59 -9.42 2.17
N TYR A 116 -0.35 -9.80 1.31
CA TYR A 116 -0.23 -9.60 -0.13
C TYR A 116 -1.49 -9.03 -0.73
N PHE A 117 -1.34 -8.10 -1.67
CA PHE A 117 -2.37 -7.85 -2.67
C PHE A 117 -2.20 -8.81 -3.84
N ARG A 118 -3.26 -9.55 -4.15
CA ARG A 118 -3.39 -10.33 -5.38
C ARG A 118 -3.94 -9.44 -6.48
N ILE A 119 -3.18 -9.33 -7.56
CA ILE A 119 -3.50 -8.56 -8.76
C ILE A 119 -3.91 -9.56 -9.83
N ASN A 120 -5.18 -9.51 -10.25
CA ASN A 120 -5.71 -10.35 -11.30
C ASN A 120 -5.44 -9.72 -12.66
N LEU A 121 -4.65 -10.39 -13.49
CA LEU A 121 -4.40 -9.99 -14.87
C LEU A 121 -5.70 -10.15 -15.69
N PRO A 122 -6.02 -9.21 -16.61
CA PRO A 122 -7.25 -9.27 -17.39
C PRO A 122 -7.30 -10.48 -18.33
N ALA A 123 -6.15 -11.03 -18.70
CA ALA A 123 -6.02 -12.27 -19.44
C ALA A 123 -4.81 -13.07 -18.93
N PRO A 124 -4.87 -14.42 -18.90
CA PRO A 124 -3.73 -15.24 -18.52
C PRO A 124 -2.50 -14.98 -19.41
N LEU A 125 -1.37 -14.72 -18.77
CA LEU A 125 -0.10 -14.50 -19.44
C LEU A 125 0.53 -15.84 -19.80
N LYS A 126 0.70 -16.10 -21.10
CA LYS A 126 1.31 -17.32 -21.64
C LYS A 126 2.75 -17.48 -21.15
N ALA A 127 3.30 -18.70 -21.20
CA ALA A 127 4.72 -18.95 -20.93
C ALA A 127 5.64 -18.02 -21.76
N GLY A 128 6.60 -17.38 -21.10
CA GLY A 128 7.50 -16.38 -21.71
C GLY A 128 6.82 -15.06 -22.12
N GLY A 129 5.50 -14.95 -21.92
CA GLY A 129 4.74 -13.73 -22.16
C GLY A 129 5.13 -12.64 -21.17
N GLN A 130 4.98 -11.38 -21.61
CA GLN A 130 5.28 -10.21 -20.80
C GLN A 130 4.09 -9.26 -20.72
N GLN A 131 3.94 -8.61 -19.57
CA GLN A 131 2.88 -7.64 -19.31
C GLN A 131 3.45 -6.46 -18.53
N THR A 132 3.04 -5.25 -18.89
CA THR A 132 3.39 -4.05 -18.11
C THR A 132 2.33 -3.75 -17.07
N LEU A 133 2.75 -3.54 -15.83
CA LEU A 133 1.90 -3.10 -14.73
C LEU A 133 2.33 -1.69 -14.30
N GLY A 134 1.35 -0.81 -14.14
CA GLY A 134 1.46 0.43 -13.39
C GLY A 134 0.67 0.28 -12.11
N ILE A 135 1.36 0.02 -11.01
CA ILE A 135 0.77 -0.13 -9.68
C ILE A 135 0.93 1.20 -8.95
N SER A 136 -0.11 1.69 -8.29
CA SER A 136 -0.02 2.88 -7.43
C SER A 136 -0.83 2.73 -6.16
N TYR A 137 -0.24 3.19 -5.07
CA TYR A 137 -0.87 3.23 -3.75
C TYR A 137 -0.39 4.44 -2.96
N TYR A 138 -1.14 4.81 -1.94
CA TYR A 138 -0.77 5.89 -1.03
C TYR A 138 -0.42 5.30 0.33
N SER A 139 0.73 5.68 0.88
CA SER A 139 1.08 5.39 2.26
C SER A 139 0.73 6.60 3.12
N LEU A 140 -0.13 6.37 4.10
CA LEU A 140 -0.49 7.34 5.13
C LEU A 140 0.45 7.16 6.34
N LYS A 141 0.44 8.11 7.27
CA LYS A 141 1.30 8.14 8.47
C LYS A 141 2.78 7.79 8.21
N SER A 142 3.34 8.28 7.11
CA SER A 142 4.68 7.85 6.67
C SER A 142 5.81 8.78 7.08
N TYR A 143 5.50 9.97 7.62
CA TYR A 143 6.50 11.00 7.88
C TYR A 143 6.74 11.23 9.37
N THR A 144 7.99 11.48 9.70
CA THR A 144 8.43 11.87 11.05
C THR A 144 9.11 13.25 10.98
N PRO A 145 8.75 14.22 11.83
CA PRO A 145 9.36 15.55 11.83
C PRO A 145 10.76 15.47 12.43
N LEU A 146 11.71 16.16 11.82
CA LEU A 146 13.08 16.25 12.37
C LEU A 146 13.69 17.62 12.04
N PRO A 147 13.76 18.56 13.00
CA PRO A 147 13.44 18.39 14.43
C PRO A 147 11.94 18.29 14.73
N ALA A 148 11.59 17.72 15.89
CA ALA A 148 10.20 17.54 16.31
C ALA A 148 9.48 18.86 16.69
N ALA A 149 10.24 19.91 16.99
CA ALA A 149 9.74 21.24 17.28
C ALA A 149 10.60 22.28 16.57
N ILE A 150 9.94 23.30 16.01
CA ILE A 150 10.55 24.44 15.31
C ILE A 150 9.85 25.72 15.76
N SER A 151 10.53 26.86 15.64
CA SER A 151 9.87 28.16 15.77
C SER A 151 8.99 28.47 14.53
N GLN A 152 8.08 29.44 14.63
CA GLN A 152 7.14 29.76 13.55
C GLN A 152 7.84 30.21 12.24
N GLU A 153 9.04 30.79 12.34
CA GLU A 153 9.80 31.30 11.20
C GLU A 153 10.84 30.29 10.66
N GLU A 154 11.02 29.17 11.36
CA GLU A 154 11.96 28.12 10.96
C GLU A 154 11.43 27.24 9.84
N GLN A 155 12.36 26.68 9.06
CA GLN A 155 12.03 25.73 8.01
C GLN A 155 11.63 24.37 8.61
N GLN A 156 10.51 23.83 8.14
CA GLN A 156 10.07 22.50 8.50
C GLN A 156 10.75 21.43 7.63
N TYR A 157 11.23 20.38 8.29
CA TYR A 157 11.80 19.20 7.64
C TYR A 157 11.08 17.93 8.09
N LEU A 158 10.83 17.05 7.14
CA LEU A 158 10.24 15.73 7.38
C LEU A 158 11.23 14.64 6.98
N VAL A 159 11.12 13.49 7.62
CA VAL A 159 11.87 12.27 7.35
C VAL A 159 10.93 11.23 6.77
N TYR A 160 11.38 10.54 5.73
CA TYR A 160 10.73 9.34 5.20
C TYR A 160 11.71 8.18 5.20
N ASP A 161 11.32 7.09 5.87
CA ASP A 161 12.05 5.82 5.89
C ASP A 161 11.47 4.87 4.85
N PHE A 162 12.36 4.24 4.07
CA PHE A 162 11.98 3.38 2.95
C PHE A 162 13.05 2.33 2.67
N SER A 163 12.78 1.46 1.68
CA SER A 163 13.78 0.56 1.12
C SER A 163 14.19 1.06 -0.27
N VAL A 164 15.49 1.11 -0.57
CA VAL A 164 15.94 1.47 -1.94
C VAL A 164 15.59 0.40 -2.97
N TYR A 165 15.32 -0.84 -2.53
CA TYR A 165 14.77 -1.88 -3.37
C TYR A 165 13.25 -1.89 -3.26
N CYS A 166 12.58 -2.01 -4.40
CA CYS A 166 11.13 -2.09 -4.46
C CYS A 166 10.64 -3.37 -3.76
N PRO A 167 9.56 -3.31 -2.95
CA PRO A 167 8.94 -4.51 -2.41
C PRO A 167 8.46 -5.42 -3.56
N SER A 168 8.81 -6.70 -3.50
CA SER A 168 8.48 -7.67 -4.55
C SER A 168 8.42 -9.10 -4.00
N ALA A 169 7.39 -9.85 -4.40
CA ALA A 169 7.30 -11.29 -4.15
C ALA A 169 8.13 -12.13 -5.15
N TYR A 170 8.71 -11.48 -6.16
CA TYR A 170 9.42 -12.12 -7.27
C TYR A 170 10.84 -11.59 -7.44
N PRO A 171 11.76 -12.37 -8.03
CA PRO A 171 13.08 -11.89 -8.40
C PRO A 171 12.99 -10.73 -9.38
N THR A 172 13.81 -9.69 -9.18
CA THR A 172 13.84 -8.50 -10.03
C THR A 172 15.20 -8.38 -10.70
N THR A 173 15.24 -8.45 -12.03
CA THR A 173 16.48 -8.45 -12.83
C THR A 173 17.16 -7.09 -12.87
N LYS A 174 16.38 -6.02 -13.06
CA LYS A 174 16.87 -4.64 -13.07
C LYS A 174 15.85 -3.74 -12.39
N GLN A 175 16.33 -2.89 -11.49
CA GLN A 175 15.46 -1.90 -10.85
C GLN A 175 16.15 -0.58 -10.57
N LYS A 176 15.35 0.48 -10.44
CA LYS A 176 15.78 1.76 -9.88
C LYS A 176 14.66 2.38 -9.05
N THR A 177 15.04 3.20 -8.09
CA THR A 177 14.11 3.89 -7.19
C THR A 177 14.32 5.39 -7.33
N GLU A 178 13.26 6.10 -7.70
CA GLU A 178 13.24 7.55 -7.90
C GLU A 178 12.41 8.20 -6.79
N LEU A 179 13.06 9.00 -5.96
CA LEU A 179 12.42 9.76 -4.90
C LEU A 179 12.25 11.21 -5.35
N LYS A 180 11.04 11.75 -5.22
CA LYS A 180 10.69 13.12 -5.64
C LYS A 180 10.18 13.89 -4.42
N SER A 181 10.91 14.92 -4.01
CA SER A 181 10.48 15.85 -2.96
C SER A 181 9.82 17.09 -3.57
N HIS A 182 9.08 17.84 -2.74
CA HIS A 182 8.52 19.13 -3.17
C HIS A 182 9.60 20.21 -3.38
N SER A 183 10.66 20.18 -2.57
CA SER A 183 11.78 21.14 -2.58
C SER A 183 13.09 20.44 -2.95
N ALA A 184 14.02 21.18 -3.57
CA ALA A 184 15.40 20.73 -3.82
C ALA A 184 16.28 20.76 -2.55
N ASN A 185 15.77 21.38 -1.49
CA ASN A 185 16.38 21.37 -0.18
C ASN A 185 16.17 20.00 0.50
N ILE A 186 17.17 19.14 0.31
CA ILE A 186 17.24 17.79 0.86
C ILE A 186 18.54 17.72 1.65
N PRO A 187 18.53 18.13 2.94
CA PRO A 187 19.75 18.27 3.73
C PRO A 187 20.43 16.93 4.04
N ASP A 188 19.67 15.84 4.15
CA ASP A 188 20.20 14.53 4.52
C ASP A 188 19.48 13.41 3.77
N TYR A 189 20.24 12.39 3.37
CA TYR A 189 19.73 11.19 2.70
C TYR A 189 20.77 10.08 2.76
N THR A 190 20.29 8.84 2.83
CA THR A 190 21.17 7.67 2.85
C THR A 190 21.95 7.56 1.54
N LYS A 191 23.27 7.52 1.64
CA LYS A 191 24.20 7.31 0.53
C LYS A 191 24.64 5.85 0.49
N LEU A 192 24.77 5.31 -0.72
CA LEU A 192 25.20 3.94 -0.97
C LEU A 192 26.38 3.95 -1.95
N PRO A 193 27.30 2.98 -1.87
CA PRO A 193 28.30 2.79 -2.92
C PRO A 193 27.58 2.53 -4.24
N GLY A 194 27.98 3.23 -5.30
CA GLY A 194 27.43 2.99 -6.63
C GLY A 194 28.04 1.75 -7.27
N THR A 195 27.51 1.40 -8.44
CA THR A 195 27.97 0.26 -9.26
C THR A 195 28.40 0.75 -10.65
N GLY A 196 29.50 0.19 -11.17
CA GLY A 196 30.06 0.60 -12.46
C GLY A 196 30.65 2.00 -12.42
N ASP A 197 30.25 2.87 -13.36
CA ASP A 197 30.78 4.23 -13.52
C ASP A 197 30.23 5.25 -12.49
N VAL A 198 29.34 4.83 -11.60
CA VAL A 198 28.74 5.68 -10.57
C VAL A 198 29.43 5.40 -9.25
N ALA A 199 30.15 6.39 -8.72
CA ALA A 199 30.88 6.24 -7.45
C ALA A 199 29.94 6.18 -6.22
N GLU A 200 28.89 6.99 -6.21
CA GLU A 200 27.97 7.14 -5.08
C GLU A 200 26.52 7.25 -5.58
N LEU A 201 25.61 6.59 -4.88
CA LEU A 201 24.17 6.72 -5.03
C LEU A 201 23.60 7.42 -3.79
N PRO A 202 22.50 8.18 -3.90
CA PRO A 202 21.73 8.45 -5.12
C PRO A 202 22.35 9.55 -5.99
N LYS A 203 22.00 9.57 -7.28
CA LYS A 203 22.19 10.75 -8.13
C LYS A 203 21.14 11.79 -7.76
N LYS A 204 21.57 12.95 -7.25
CA LYS A 204 20.70 14.09 -6.95
C LYS A 204 20.58 15.02 -8.16
N ASP A 205 19.34 15.32 -8.55
CA ASP A 205 18.99 16.28 -9.60
C ASP A 205 17.85 17.16 -9.10
N GLY A 206 18.19 18.36 -8.59
CA GLY A 206 17.24 19.26 -7.95
C GLY A 206 16.49 18.59 -6.78
N ALA A 207 15.17 18.42 -6.96
CA ALA A 207 14.26 17.78 -6.02
C ALA A 207 14.08 16.26 -6.24
N LYS A 208 14.92 15.65 -7.08
CA LYS A 208 14.88 14.22 -7.37
C LYS A 208 16.15 13.52 -6.87
N LEU A 209 15.98 12.40 -6.16
CA LEU A 209 17.05 11.45 -5.85
C LEU A 209 16.82 10.16 -6.62
N THR A 210 17.86 9.66 -7.30
CA THR A 210 17.78 8.40 -8.06
C THR A 210 18.74 7.37 -7.48
N TYR A 211 18.19 6.30 -6.92
CA TYR A 211 18.91 5.12 -6.45
C TYR A 211 18.94 4.05 -7.54
N GLY A 212 20.12 3.54 -7.84
CA GLY A 212 20.35 2.58 -8.91
C GLY A 212 20.81 3.21 -10.22
N PRO A 213 20.83 2.46 -11.33
CA PRO A 213 20.23 1.13 -11.48
C PRO A 213 20.92 0.06 -10.61
N PHE A 214 20.13 -0.89 -10.13
CA PHE A 214 20.59 -2.07 -9.42
C PHE A 214 20.44 -3.30 -10.32
N ASP A 215 21.42 -4.21 -10.24
CA ASP A 215 21.36 -5.53 -10.85
C ASP A 215 20.36 -6.46 -10.14
N ALA A 216 20.38 -7.73 -10.52
CA ALA A 216 19.42 -8.73 -10.05
C ALA A 216 19.34 -8.79 -8.52
N LYS A 217 18.11 -8.71 -8.00
CA LYS A 217 17.78 -8.88 -6.58
C LYS A 217 16.80 -10.04 -6.39
N PRO A 218 16.95 -10.83 -5.33
CA PRO A 218 15.98 -11.89 -5.01
C PRO A 218 14.64 -11.29 -4.59
N ALA A 219 13.60 -12.13 -4.58
CA ALA A 219 12.32 -11.79 -3.97
C ALA A 219 12.51 -11.39 -2.49
N GLY A 220 11.76 -10.40 -2.02
CA GLY A 220 11.82 -9.92 -0.63
C GLY A 220 13.12 -9.19 -0.25
N ALA A 221 13.97 -8.80 -1.20
CA ALA A 221 15.18 -8.04 -0.90
C ALA A 221 14.84 -6.66 -0.32
N VAL A 222 15.44 -6.32 0.82
CA VAL A 222 15.27 -5.03 1.51
C VAL A 222 16.64 -4.37 1.70
N SER A 223 16.70 -3.07 1.47
CA SER A 223 17.88 -2.25 1.78
C SER A 223 17.40 -0.92 2.37
N PRO A 224 17.34 -0.80 3.71
CA PRO A 224 16.80 0.38 4.38
C PRO A 224 17.54 1.66 4.01
N ALA A 225 16.79 2.75 3.88
CA ALA A 225 17.28 4.09 3.64
C ALA A 225 16.31 5.11 4.23
N SER A 226 16.83 6.30 4.50
CA SER A 226 16.06 7.45 4.96
C SER A 226 16.38 8.68 4.12
N VAL A 227 15.43 9.60 4.03
CA VAL A 227 15.62 10.93 3.46
C VAL A 227 15.01 11.97 4.39
N ARG A 228 15.75 13.06 4.63
CA ARG A 228 15.24 14.26 5.28
C ARG A 228 15.12 15.37 4.23
N PHE A 229 13.92 15.91 4.08
CA PHE A 229 13.61 16.89 3.05
C PHE A 229 12.80 18.05 3.64
N GLU A 230 12.98 19.23 3.07
CA GLU A 230 12.16 20.40 3.42
C GLU A 230 10.72 20.19 2.95
N PHE A 231 9.76 20.50 3.81
CA PHE A 231 8.34 20.39 3.50
C PHE A 231 7.58 21.63 3.99
N THR A 232 7.19 22.49 3.06
CA THR A 232 6.59 23.80 3.33
C THR A 232 5.06 23.83 3.22
N LYS A 233 4.43 22.67 2.98
CA LYS A 233 2.96 22.56 2.86
C LYS A 233 2.35 22.17 4.22
N PRO A 234 1.09 22.57 4.49
CA PRO A 234 0.38 22.12 5.68
C PRO A 234 0.30 20.59 5.77
N VAL A 235 0.66 20.05 6.93
CA VAL A 235 0.55 18.61 7.25
C VAL A 235 -0.72 18.37 8.06
N SER A 236 -1.86 18.60 7.42
CA SER A 236 -3.18 18.48 8.05
C SER A 236 -3.61 17.02 8.18
N HIS A 237 -4.23 16.66 9.31
CA HIS A 237 -4.83 15.35 9.54
C HIS A 237 -6.28 15.49 10.00
N VAL A 238 -7.19 14.85 9.27
CA VAL A 238 -8.59 14.70 9.70
C VAL A 238 -8.69 13.37 10.44
N SER A 239 -8.91 13.45 11.75
CA SER A 239 -9.05 12.28 12.62
C SER A 239 -10.47 11.71 12.61
N ASN A 240 -11.47 12.57 12.43
CA ASN A 240 -12.86 12.19 12.24
C ASN A 240 -13.52 13.09 11.18
N LEU A 241 -14.31 12.47 10.29
CA LEU A 241 -15.16 13.11 9.30
C LEU A 241 -16.56 12.53 9.43
N ASP A 242 -17.49 13.34 9.94
CA ASP A 242 -18.91 13.03 9.94
C ASP A 242 -19.56 13.76 8.75
N ARG A 243 -20.22 13.01 7.86
CA ARG A 243 -20.97 13.57 6.72
C ARG A 243 -22.43 13.18 6.82
N ASP A 244 -23.30 14.17 6.97
CA ASP A 244 -24.74 14.02 6.89
C ASP A 244 -25.22 14.37 5.49
N ILE A 245 -26.06 13.51 4.91
CA ILE A 245 -26.64 13.70 3.58
C ILE A 245 -28.16 13.66 3.74
N GLU A 246 -28.82 14.80 3.47
CA GLU A 246 -30.27 14.92 3.53
C GLU A 246 -30.85 14.95 2.12
N VAL A 247 -31.83 14.09 1.84
CA VAL A 247 -32.54 14.05 0.55
C VAL A 247 -34.00 14.45 0.75
N SER A 248 -34.41 15.57 0.16
CA SER A 248 -35.77 16.10 0.27
C SER A 248 -36.52 15.96 -1.05
N HIS A 249 -37.55 15.10 -1.07
CA HIS A 249 -38.43 14.92 -2.22
C HIS A 249 -39.44 16.08 -2.37
N TRP A 250 -39.79 16.73 -1.26
CA TRP A 250 -40.67 17.91 -1.28
C TRP A 250 -39.96 19.14 -1.82
N GLY A 251 -38.69 19.34 -1.44
CA GLY A 251 -37.85 20.44 -1.94
C GLY A 251 -37.16 20.13 -3.27
N GLY A 252 -37.18 18.86 -3.71
CA GLY A 252 -36.48 18.41 -4.92
C GLY A 252 -34.97 18.57 -4.84
N ASN A 253 -34.37 18.48 -3.65
CA ASN A 253 -32.97 18.80 -3.41
C ASN A 253 -32.24 17.79 -2.52
N VAL A 254 -30.90 17.85 -2.55
CA VAL A 254 -29.99 17.12 -1.67
C VAL A 254 -29.14 18.14 -0.92
N ALA A 255 -29.04 18.02 0.40
CA ALA A 255 -28.19 18.85 1.25
C ALA A 255 -27.09 18.01 1.90
N PHE A 256 -25.94 18.66 2.14
CA PHE A 256 -24.76 18.04 2.71
C PHE A 256 -24.30 18.88 3.90
N GLU A 257 -24.04 18.24 5.04
CA GLU A 257 -23.35 18.83 6.18
C GLU A 257 -22.12 17.98 6.51
N GLU A 258 -20.97 18.63 6.72
CA GLU A 258 -19.71 17.95 7.04
C GLU A 258 -19.08 18.55 8.29
N ARG A 259 -18.72 17.69 9.23
CA ARG A 259 -18.04 18.06 10.47
C ARG A 259 -16.68 17.39 10.51
N TYR A 260 -15.63 18.20 10.61
CA TYR A 260 -14.23 17.77 10.56
C TYR A 260 -13.56 17.94 11.92
N THR A 261 -12.99 16.87 12.46
CA THR A 261 -12.02 16.96 13.57
C THR A 261 -10.62 17.04 12.98
N LEU A 262 -10.16 18.27 12.76
CA LEU A 262 -8.86 18.56 12.14
C LEU A 262 -7.80 18.90 13.19
N GLY A 263 -6.63 18.30 13.06
CA GLY A 263 -5.47 18.62 13.89
C GLY A 263 -4.15 18.47 13.13
N PRO A 264 -3.03 18.87 13.77
CA PRO A 264 -1.72 18.43 13.31
C PRO A 264 -1.62 16.90 13.40
N TYR A 265 -0.76 16.33 12.56
CA TYR A 265 -0.53 14.90 12.53
C TYR A 265 -0.04 14.38 13.90
N PRO A 266 -0.66 13.35 14.52
CA PRO A 266 -0.09 12.72 15.70
C PRO A 266 1.14 11.92 15.29
N TYR A 267 2.32 12.35 15.75
CA TYR A 267 3.60 11.67 15.52
C TYR A 267 3.73 10.41 16.38
#